data_AF-A0AAU7BVS5-F1
#
_entry.id   AF-A0AAU7BVS5-F1
#
_cell.length_a   1.000
_cell.length_b   1.000
_cell.length_c   1.000
_cell.angle_alpha   90.00
_cell.angle_beta   90.00
_cell.angle_gamma   90.00
#
_symmetry.space_group_name_H-M   'P 1'
#
loop_
_entity.id
_entity.type
_entity.pdbx_description
1 polymer ?
#
loop_
_entity_poly.entity_id
_entity_poly.type
_entity_poly.pdbx_seq_one_letter_code
_entity_poly.pdbx_strand_id
1 'polypeptide(L)'
;METQNIYKSFNNEKTIEELQYSMLQYKTTLESFKPEYSFYKHLLKSQIFKSNVINLFEYLERFKKTIADHEISTANLIIEINSHNNQITKKIECDDLVCDNYFIKEYDVLENKIHTFLIEYSNFKLQMLPYLQSAIK
;
A
#
# COMPACT_ATOMS: atom_id res chain seq x y z
N MET A 1 9.29 -23.20 13.15
CA MET A 1 8.41 -22.08 13.56
C MET A 1 8.39 -21.13 12.38
N GLU A 2 7.26 -20.97 11.70
CA GLU A 2 7.16 -20.04 10.57
C GLU A 2 7.19 -18.61 11.10
N THR A 3 8.05 -17.76 10.53
CA THR A 3 8.17 -16.36 10.91
C THR A 3 6.93 -15.61 10.40
N GLN A 4 6.23 -14.90 11.28
CA GLN A 4 5.04 -14.11 10.91
C GLN A 4 5.44 -12.69 10.53
N ASN A 5 4.88 -12.18 9.41
CA ASN A 5 5.12 -10.82 8.93
C ASN A 5 4.18 -9.80 9.63
N ILE A 6 4.36 -9.65 10.94
CA ILE A 6 3.57 -8.72 11.77
C ILE A 6 4.35 -7.41 11.91
N TYR A 7 3.61 -6.29 11.87
CA TYR A 7 4.19 -4.97 12.10
C TYR A 7 4.91 -4.88 13.45
N LYS A 8 6.08 -4.26 13.45
CA LYS A 8 6.85 -3.91 14.65
C LYS A 8 7.44 -2.53 14.45
N SER A 9 7.20 -1.64 15.41
CA SER A 9 7.82 -0.32 15.42
C SER A 9 9.28 -0.40 15.85
N PHE A 10 10.13 0.33 15.15
CA PHE A 10 11.55 0.54 15.46
C PHE A 10 11.91 2.03 15.37
N ASN A 11 10.96 2.90 15.73
CA ASN A 11 11.03 4.33 15.44
C ASN A 11 11.45 5.19 16.65
N ASN A 12 11.55 4.61 17.85
CA ASN A 12 11.89 5.31 19.09
C ASN A 12 13.26 6.01 19.09
N GLU A 13 14.21 5.50 18.31
CA GLU A 13 15.58 6.05 18.22
C GLU A 13 15.82 6.81 16.91
N LYS A 14 14.82 6.87 16.02
CA LYS A 14 14.98 7.49 14.71
C LYS A 14 14.81 9.01 14.80
N THR A 15 15.60 9.75 14.04
CA THR A 15 15.41 11.19 13.89
C THR A 15 14.17 11.50 13.05
N ILE A 16 13.67 12.72 13.17
CA ILE A 16 12.54 13.19 12.37
C ILE A 16 12.83 13.08 10.87
N GLU A 17 14.06 13.37 10.45
CA GLU A 17 14.50 13.24 9.05
C GLU A 17 14.47 11.79 8.57
N GLU A 18 14.88 10.83 9.40
CA GLU A 18 14.82 9.41 9.08
C GLU A 18 13.37 8.92 8.92
N LEU A 19 12.46 9.41 9.77
CA LEU A 19 11.03 9.15 9.68
C LEU A 19 10.44 9.76 8.40
N GLN A 20 10.73 11.03 8.11
CA GLN A 20 10.28 11.69 6.88
C GLN A 20 10.78 10.98 5.62
N TYR A 21 12.04 10.58 5.62
CA TYR A 21 12.63 9.81 4.52
C TYR A 21 11.90 8.48 4.33
N SER A 22 11.62 7.74 5.41
CA SER A 22 10.88 6.48 5.37
C SER A 22 9.46 6.67 4.80
N MET A 23 8.75 7.73 5.22
CA MET A 23 7.43 8.07 4.67
C MET A 23 7.49 8.45 3.18
N LEU A 24 8.55 9.12 2.73
CA LEU A 24 8.75 9.40 1.31
C LEU A 24 8.98 8.12 0.50
N GLN A 25 9.71 7.15 1.04
CA GLN A 25 9.89 5.82 0.39
C GLN A 25 8.55 5.08 0.27
N TYR A 26 7.73 5.10 1.33
CA TYR A 26 6.38 4.52 1.28
C TYR A 26 5.49 5.22 0.25
N LYS A 27 5.50 6.55 0.22
CA LYS A 27 4.76 7.32 -0.79
C LYS A 27 5.19 6.95 -2.21
N THR A 28 6.50 6.90 -2.47
CA THR A 28 7.06 6.53 -3.77
C THR A 28 6.60 5.13 -4.19
N THR A 29 6.61 4.18 -3.25
CA THR A 29 6.10 2.82 -3.46
C THR A 29 4.62 2.83 -3.82
N LEU A 30 3.79 3.52 -3.04
CA LEU A 30 2.35 3.63 -3.28
C LEU A 30 2.03 4.31 -4.61
N GLU A 31 2.78 5.34 -4.99
CA GLU A 31 2.63 6.01 -6.29
C GLU A 31 2.97 5.08 -7.46
N SER A 32 3.94 4.17 -7.28
CA SER A 32 4.29 3.16 -8.29
C SER A 32 3.16 2.17 -8.57
N PHE A 33 2.22 1.99 -7.65
CA PHE A 33 1.06 1.10 -7.86
C PHE A 33 0.02 1.71 -8.80
N LYS A 34 -0.04 3.03 -8.96
CA LYS A 34 -1.00 3.69 -9.87
C LYS A 34 -0.90 3.20 -11.32
N PRO A 35 0.29 3.19 -11.97
CA PRO A 35 0.42 2.60 -13.30
C PRO A 35 0.17 1.08 -13.30
N GLU A 36 0.50 0.37 -12.22
CA GLU A 36 0.23 -1.06 -12.06
C GLU A 36 -1.29 -1.36 -12.08
N TYR A 37 -2.10 -0.59 -11.34
CA TYR A 37 -3.57 -0.67 -11.35
C TYR A 37 -4.15 -0.40 -12.73
N SER A 38 -3.63 0.61 -13.43
CA SER A 38 -4.05 0.94 -14.79
C SER A 38 -3.78 -0.23 -15.75
N PHE A 39 -2.58 -0.80 -15.66
CA PHE A 39 -2.18 -1.97 -16.43
C PHE A 39 -3.08 -3.17 -16.15
N TYR A 40 -3.35 -3.49 -14.88
CA TYR A 40 -4.24 -4.61 -14.53
C TYR A 40 -5.68 -4.39 -15.00
N LYS A 41 -6.23 -3.18 -14.84
CA LYS A 41 -7.57 -2.85 -15.36
C LYS A 41 -7.64 -2.98 -16.88
N HIS A 42 -6.58 -2.63 -17.59
CA HIS A 42 -6.48 -2.84 -19.04
C HIS A 42 -6.43 -4.33 -19.39
N LEU A 43 -5.55 -5.09 -18.71
CA LEU A 43 -5.41 -6.53 -18.90
C LEU A 43 -6.73 -7.28 -18.71
N LEU A 44 -7.46 -6.99 -17.63
CA LEU A 44 -8.75 -7.63 -17.30
C LEU A 44 -9.89 -7.31 -18.28
N LYS A 45 -9.73 -6.29 -19.14
CA LYS A 45 -10.69 -5.93 -20.19
C LYS A 45 -10.31 -6.48 -21.57
N SER A 46 -9.10 -7.04 -21.70
CA SER A 46 -8.59 -7.52 -22.97
C SER A 46 -9.24 -8.86 -23.37
N GLN A 47 -9.33 -9.13 -24.68
CA GLN A 47 -9.95 -10.35 -25.23
C GLN A 47 -8.99 -11.55 -25.31
N ILE A 48 -7.94 -11.56 -24.48
CA ILE A 48 -6.85 -12.55 -24.52
C ILE A 48 -7.15 -13.83 -23.71
N PHE A 49 -8.28 -13.88 -23.00
CA PHE A 49 -8.60 -15.00 -22.12
C PHE A 49 -9.24 -16.18 -22.87
N LYS A 50 -8.93 -17.40 -22.42
CA LYS A 50 -9.49 -18.66 -22.91
C LYS A 50 -10.99 -18.75 -22.54
N SER A 51 -11.80 -19.29 -23.45
CA SER A 51 -13.26 -19.41 -23.26
C SER A 51 -13.68 -20.57 -22.35
N ASN A 52 -12.77 -21.52 -22.07
CA ASN A 52 -13.03 -22.74 -21.30
C ASN A 52 -12.55 -22.67 -19.84
N VAL A 53 -12.22 -21.48 -19.32
CA VAL A 53 -11.83 -21.29 -17.92
C VAL A 53 -13.08 -21.19 -17.05
N ILE A 54 -13.21 -22.12 -16.11
CA ILE A 54 -14.34 -22.18 -15.18
C ILE A 54 -14.39 -20.88 -14.35
N ASN A 55 -15.59 -20.31 -14.25
CA ASN A 55 -15.89 -19.09 -13.48
C ASN A 55 -15.05 -17.85 -13.84
N LEU A 56 -14.47 -17.80 -15.05
CA LEU A 56 -13.60 -16.71 -15.48
C LEU A 56 -14.21 -15.33 -15.25
N PHE A 57 -15.46 -15.15 -15.68
CA PHE A 57 -16.14 -13.86 -15.56
C PHE A 57 -16.22 -13.39 -14.10
N GLU A 58 -16.60 -14.28 -13.17
CA GLU A 58 -16.72 -13.97 -11.76
C GLU A 58 -15.38 -13.55 -11.14
N TYR A 59 -14.31 -14.29 -11.44
CA TYR A 59 -12.96 -13.93 -10.99
C TYR A 59 -12.49 -12.59 -11.56
N LEU A 60 -12.70 -12.33 -12.85
CA LEU A 60 -12.33 -11.07 -13.47
C LEU A 60 -13.06 -9.88 -12.83
N GLU A 61 -14.37 -10.01 -12.57
CA GLU A 61 -15.14 -8.95 -11.89
C GLU A 61 -14.69 -8.74 -10.44
N ARG A 62 -14.40 -9.83 -9.72
CA ARG A 62 -13.83 -9.75 -8.36
C ARG A 62 -12.49 -9.01 -8.36
N PHE A 63 -11.58 -9.34 -9.28
CA PHE A 63 -10.29 -8.66 -9.39
C PHE A 63 -10.45 -7.17 -9.75
N LYS A 64 -11.36 -6.82 -10.67
CA LYS A 64 -11.64 -5.41 -10.99
C LYS A 64 -12.09 -4.62 -9.77
N LYS A 65 -13.00 -5.19 -8.96
CA LYS A 65 -13.46 -4.56 -7.73
C LYS A 65 -12.32 -4.38 -6.73
N THR A 66 -11.55 -5.44 -6.47
CA THR A 66 -10.42 -5.38 -5.53
C THR A 66 -9.35 -4.38 -5.98
N ILE A 67 -9.07 -4.24 -7.29
CA ILE A 67 -8.16 -3.20 -7.80
C ILE A 67 -8.71 -1.80 -7.51
N ALA A 68 -10.01 -1.57 -7.70
CA ALA A 68 -10.62 -0.27 -7.40
C ALA A 68 -10.53 0.06 -5.89
N ASP A 69 -10.77 -0.92 -5.02
CA ASP A 69 -10.64 -0.76 -3.57
C ASP A 69 -9.19 -0.43 -3.16
N HIS A 70 -8.20 -1.10 -3.78
CA HIS A 70 -6.78 -0.81 -3.55
C HIS A 70 -6.34 0.56 -4.08
N GLU A 71 -6.91 1.01 -5.20
CA GLU A 71 -6.64 2.34 -5.76
C GLU A 71 -7.15 3.45 -4.85
N ILE A 72 -8.35 3.30 -4.29
CA ILE A 72 -8.91 4.22 -3.27
C ILE A 72 -8.03 4.22 -2.02
N SER A 73 -7.66 3.04 -1.52
CA SER A 73 -6.83 2.89 -0.32
C SER A 73 -5.45 3.52 -0.51
N THR A 74 -4.83 3.31 -1.68
CA THR A 74 -3.57 3.95 -2.07
C THR A 74 -3.67 5.47 -2.07
N ALA A 75 -4.73 6.02 -2.66
CA ALA A 75 -4.93 7.46 -2.69
C ALA A 75 -5.08 8.03 -1.26
N ASN A 76 -5.84 7.37 -0.40
CA ASN A 76 -6.02 7.78 0.99
C ASN A 76 -4.70 7.72 1.78
N LEU A 77 -3.92 6.65 1.65
CA LEU A 77 -2.61 6.53 2.32
C LEU A 77 -1.64 7.63 1.87
N ILE A 78 -1.62 7.96 0.57
CA ILE A 78 -0.79 9.08 0.06
C ILE A 78 -1.24 10.42 0.66
N ILE A 79 -2.56 10.65 0.81
CA ILE A 79 -3.08 11.86 1.46
C ILE A 79 -2.65 11.90 2.93
N GLU A 80 -2.79 10.79 3.66
CA GLU A 80 -2.35 10.68 5.07
C GLU A 80 -0.85 10.95 5.22
N ILE A 81 0.00 10.36 4.36
CA ILE A 81 1.46 10.62 4.35
C ILE A 81 1.76 12.09 4.11
N ASN A 82 1.13 12.71 3.11
CA ASN A 82 1.36 14.13 2.82
C ASN A 82 0.91 15.03 3.98
N SER A 83 -0.23 14.71 4.61
CA SER A 83 -0.72 15.42 5.80
C SER A 83 0.29 15.30 6.95
N HIS A 84 0.77 14.09 7.23
CA HIS A 84 1.74 13.83 8.28
C HIS A 84 3.06 14.60 8.04
N ASN A 85 3.62 14.53 6.83
CA ASN A 85 4.83 15.28 6.50
C ASN A 85 4.63 16.80 6.63
N ASN A 86 3.50 17.33 6.18
CA ASN A 86 3.17 18.76 6.34
C ASN A 86 3.06 19.18 7.80
N GLN A 87 2.52 18.30 8.66
CA GLN A 87 2.42 18.56 10.11
C GLN A 87 3.79 18.58 10.76
N ILE A 88 4.67 17.64 10.40
CA ILE A 88 6.06 17.62 10.88
C ILE A 88 6.77 18.91 10.47
N THR A 89 6.74 19.29 9.19
CA THR A 89 7.41 20.52 8.70
C THR A 89 6.96 21.77 9.45
N LYS A 90 5.68 21.85 9.86
CA LYS A 90 5.12 22.99 10.60
C LYS A 90 5.45 22.99 12.10
N LYS A 91 5.94 21.88 12.65
CA LYS A 91 6.17 21.70 14.09
C LYS A 91 7.65 21.51 14.46
N ILE A 92 8.57 21.75 13.51
CA ILE A 92 10.02 21.85 13.73
C ILE A 92 10.39 22.91 14.81
N GLU A 93 9.42 23.67 15.32
CA GLU A 93 9.57 24.68 16.39
C GLU A 93 9.35 24.16 17.83
N CYS A 94 9.05 22.87 18.05
CA CYS A 94 8.80 22.32 19.39
C CYS A 94 10.01 21.51 19.94
N ASP A 95 10.90 22.16 20.70
CA ASP A 95 11.98 21.52 21.47
C ASP A 95 11.47 20.86 22.79
N ASP A 96 10.50 19.96 22.71
CA ASP A 96 9.98 19.27 23.91
C ASP A 96 9.79 17.76 23.68
N LEU A 97 10.35 16.92 24.57
CA LEU A 97 10.36 15.46 24.50
C LEU A 97 8.95 14.83 24.45
N VAL A 98 7.94 15.58 24.90
CA VAL A 98 6.53 15.18 24.83
C VAL A 98 6.00 15.25 23.39
N CYS A 99 6.50 16.20 22.60
CA CYS A 99 6.12 16.37 21.19
C CYS A 99 6.65 15.20 20.35
N ASP A 100 7.91 14.81 20.57
CA ASP A 100 8.55 13.69 19.86
C ASP A 100 7.80 12.37 20.05
N ASN A 101 7.43 12.06 21.30
CA ASN A 101 6.66 10.84 21.61
C ASN A 101 5.26 10.81 20.96
N TYR A 102 4.62 11.96 20.82
CA TYR A 102 3.33 12.05 20.11
C TYR A 102 3.51 11.78 18.62
N PHE A 103 4.53 12.38 18.00
CA PHE A 103 4.81 12.20 16.59
C PHE A 103 5.20 10.77 16.21
N ILE A 104 6.05 10.14 17.02
CA ILE A 104 6.46 8.76 16.79
C ILE A 104 5.24 7.83 16.85
N LYS A 105 4.29 8.09 17.76
CA LYS A 105 3.04 7.30 17.82
C LYS A 105 2.16 7.47 16.59
N GLU A 106 1.96 8.70 16.12
CA GLU A 106 1.18 8.95 14.89
C GLU A 106 1.86 8.34 13.66
N TYR A 107 3.19 8.43 13.61
CA TYR A 107 4.01 7.77 12.60
C TYR A 107 3.80 6.25 12.63
N ASP A 108 3.90 5.62 13.81
CA ASP A 108 3.73 4.16 13.97
C ASP A 108 2.34 3.68 13.53
N VAL A 109 1.30 4.46 13.83
CA VAL A 109 -0.07 4.17 13.37
C VAL A 109 -0.14 4.19 11.84
N LEU A 110 0.43 5.22 11.20
CA LEU A 110 0.44 5.32 9.75
C LEU A 110 1.31 4.23 9.10
N GLU A 111 2.49 3.95 9.65
CA GLU A 111 3.39 2.91 9.17
C GLU A 111 2.74 1.52 9.25
N ASN A 112 2.02 1.22 10.35
CA ASN A 112 1.26 -0.02 10.48
C ASN A 112 0.13 -0.15 9.43
N LYS A 113 -0.60 0.95 9.16
CA LYS A 113 -1.62 0.96 8.09
C LYS A 113 -1.00 0.66 6.73
N ILE A 114 0.12 1.30 6.41
CA ILE A 114 0.86 1.08 5.16
C ILE A 114 1.34 -0.38 5.10
N HIS A 115 1.94 -0.90 6.18
CA HIS A 115 2.41 -2.29 6.26
C HIS A 115 1.29 -3.29 5.98
N THR A 116 0.13 -3.10 6.62
CA THR A 116 -1.04 -3.96 6.43
C THR A 116 -1.51 -3.93 4.98
N PHE A 117 -1.64 -2.72 4.41
CA PHE A 117 -2.01 -2.55 3.01
C PHE A 117 -1.03 -3.23 2.04
N LEU A 118 0.28 -3.12 2.29
CA LEU A 118 1.32 -3.74 1.45
C LEU A 118 1.23 -5.27 1.49
N ILE A 119 0.94 -5.86 2.64
CA ILE A 119 0.71 -7.30 2.78
C ILE A 119 -0.55 -7.71 2.01
N GLU A 120 -1.66 -7.01 2.21
CA GLU A 120 -2.93 -7.29 1.54
C GLU A 120 -2.78 -7.22 0.02
N TYR A 121 -2.14 -6.16 -0.48
CA TYR A 121 -1.90 -5.98 -1.91
C TYR A 121 -0.95 -7.04 -2.49
N SER A 122 0.08 -7.44 -1.73
CA SER A 122 0.98 -8.53 -2.15
C SER A 122 0.23 -9.86 -2.23
N ASN A 123 -0.62 -10.17 -1.24
CA ASN A 123 -1.45 -11.38 -1.24
C ASN A 123 -2.46 -11.38 -2.39
N PHE A 124 -3.03 -10.22 -2.71
CA PHE A 124 -3.88 -10.06 -3.88
C PHE A 124 -3.13 -10.39 -5.17
N LYS A 125 -1.91 -9.85 -5.36
CA LYS A 125 -1.08 -10.16 -6.53
C LYS A 125 -0.71 -11.64 -6.63
N LEU A 126 -0.38 -12.28 -5.51
CA LEU A 126 -0.09 -13.72 -5.44
C LEU A 126 -1.28 -14.59 -5.85
N GLN A 127 -2.52 -14.11 -5.66
CA GLN A 127 -3.73 -14.81 -6.11
C GLN A 127 -4.06 -14.49 -7.58
N MET A 128 -4.03 -13.21 -7.93
CA MET A 128 -4.47 -12.73 -9.25
C MET A 128 -3.51 -13.15 -10.37
N LEU A 129 -2.21 -12.93 -10.21
CA LEU A 129 -1.25 -13.10 -11.31
C LEU A 129 -1.18 -14.56 -11.81
N PRO A 130 -1.06 -15.58 -10.94
CA PRO A 130 -1.04 -16.97 -11.40
C PRO A 130 -2.36 -17.39 -12.04
N TYR A 131 -3.50 -16.92 -11.50
CA TYR A 131 -4.80 -17.18 -12.08
C TYR A 131 -4.88 -16.62 -13.51
N LEU A 132 -4.53 -15.35 -13.70
CA LEU A 132 -4.53 -14.72 -15.02
C LEU A 132 -3.57 -15.41 -15.97
N GLN A 133 -2.36 -15.77 -15.51
CA GLN A 133 -1.39 -16.51 -16.33
C GLN A 133 -1.96 -17.85 -16.83
N SER A 134 -2.72 -18.57 -16.00
CA SER A 134 -3.38 -19.81 -16.42
C SER A 134 -4.53 -19.58 -17.42
N ALA A 135 -5.21 -18.44 -17.30
CA ALA A 135 -6.41 -18.09 -18.06
C ALA A 135 -6.14 -17.42 -19.41
N ILE A 136 -4.97 -16.81 -19.61
CA ILE A 136 -4.54 -16.21 -20.88
C ILE A 136 -4.27 -17.30 -21.92
N LYS A 137 -4.64 -17.03 -23.19
CA LYS A 137 -4.43 -17.90 -24.37
C LYS A 137 -2.96 -18.09 -24.70
#